data_AF-A0A1E7I350-F1
#
_entry.id   AF-A0A1E7I350-F1
#
_cell.length_a   1.000
_cell.length_b   1.000
_cell.length_c   1.000
_cell.angle_alpha   90.00
_cell.angle_beta   90.00
_cell.angle_gamma   90.00
#
_symmetry.space_group_name_H-M   'P 1'
#
loop_
_entity.id
_entity.type
_entity.pdbx_description
1 polymer ?
#
loop_
_entity_poly.entity_id
_entity_poly.type
_entity_poly.pdbx_seq_one_letter_code
_entity_poly.pdbx_strand_id
1 'polypeptide(L)'
;MGCEQLEIAQRYLTDQLALSPIELGGFIKEVTNSLQVLMDRLDEAIDEGDFEEIIISAHTLKGCLGNLGLVEMSMVAKNIELGAQSTSPAHLGCYFMRLKRELACLL
;
A
#
# COMPACT_ATOMS: atom_id res chain seq x y z
N MET A 1 4.30 2.58 -21.65
CA MET A 1 4.83 2.94 -20.32
C MET A 1 4.42 1.81 -19.40
N GLY A 2 5.37 1.00 -18.95
CA GLY A 2 5.10 -0.11 -18.02
C GLY A 2 4.84 0.43 -16.61
N CYS A 3 4.04 -0.28 -15.83
CA CYS A 3 3.84 0.03 -14.42
C CYS A 3 5.03 -0.52 -13.63
N GLU A 4 5.95 0.35 -13.22
CA GLU A 4 7.18 -0.03 -12.51
C GLU A 4 6.88 -0.85 -11.24
N GLN A 5 5.87 -0.43 -10.47
CA GLN A 5 5.45 -1.11 -9.24
C GLN A 5 4.89 -2.51 -9.53
N LEU A 6 4.19 -2.70 -10.66
CA LEU A 6 3.72 -4.02 -11.08
C LEU A 6 4.88 -4.93 -11.47
N GLU A 7 5.88 -4.41 -12.18
CA GLU A 7 7.07 -5.18 -12.55
C GLU A 7 7.88 -5.60 -11.32
N ILE A 8 8.04 -4.71 -10.33
CA ILE A 8 8.68 -5.02 -9.05
C ILE A 8 7.90 -6.11 -8.32
N ALA A 9 6.58 -5.96 -8.20
CA ALA A 9 5.72 -6.91 -7.52
C ALA A 9 5.75 -8.29 -8.19
N GLN A 10 5.63 -8.34 -9.52
CA GLN A 10 5.70 -9.58 -10.30
C GLN A 10 7.04 -10.29 -10.08
N ARG A 11 8.15 -9.55 -10.16
CA ARG A 11 9.48 -10.12 -9.96
C ARG A 11 9.65 -10.64 -8.53
N TYR A 12 9.33 -9.83 -7.53
CA TYR A 12 9.46 -10.21 -6.12
C TYR A 12 8.63 -11.45 -5.79
N LEU A 13 7.38 -11.48 -6.23
CA LEU A 13 6.49 -12.61 -5.99
C LEU A 13 6.90 -13.86 -6.77
N THR A 14 7.43 -13.73 -7.98
CA THR A 14 7.98 -14.89 -8.73
C THR A 14 9.17 -15.50 -7.99
N ASP A 15 10.02 -14.67 -7.40
CA ASP A 15 11.19 -15.14 -6.65
C ASP A 15 10.81 -15.77 -5.30
N GLN A 16 9.70 -15.33 -4.67
CA GLN A 16 9.23 -15.81 -3.37
C GLN A 16 8.24 -16.98 -3.47
N LEU A 17 7.41 -16.99 -4.50
CA LEU A 17 6.29 -17.90 -4.66
C LEU A 17 6.54 -18.75 -5.91
N ALA A 18 6.69 -20.05 -5.74
CA ALA A 18 6.84 -21.01 -6.83
C ALA A 18 5.50 -21.26 -7.57
N LEU A 19 4.84 -20.18 -7.98
CA LEU A 19 3.54 -20.19 -8.66
C LEU A 19 3.72 -20.22 -10.17
N SER A 20 2.75 -20.81 -10.87
CA SER A 20 2.65 -20.67 -12.32
C SER A 20 2.29 -19.22 -12.71
N PRO A 21 2.57 -18.78 -13.96
CA PRO A 21 2.23 -17.43 -14.41
C PRO A 21 0.73 -17.07 -14.27
N ILE A 22 -0.16 -18.08 -14.40
CA ILE A 22 -1.60 -17.88 -14.28
C ILE A 22 -1.99 -17.64 -12.82
N GLU A 23 -1.47 -18.45 -11.90
CA GLU A 23 -1.71 -18.30 -10.45
C GLU A 23 -1.14 -16.97 -9.93
N LEU A 24 0.05 -16.59 -10.39
CA LEU A 24 0.66 -15.31 -10.05
C LEU A 24 -0.20 -14.13 -10.53
N GLY A 25 -0.72 -14.19 -11.76
CA GLY A 25 -1.61 -13.15 -12.28
C GLY A 25 -2.92 -13.03 -11.48
N GLY A 26 -3.50 -14.16 -11.06
CA GLY A 26 -4.67 -14.18 -10.18
C GLY A 26 -4.38 -13.57 -8.81
N PHE A 27 -3.29 -13.98 -8.19
CA PHE A 27 -2.86 -13.46 -6.88
C PHE A 27 -2.61 -11.95 -6.92
N ILE A 28 -1.88 -11.46 -7.92
CA ILE A 28 -1.61 -10.02 -8.06
C ILE A 28 -2.92 -9.24 -8.16
N LYS A 29 -3.90 -9.73 -8.94
CA LYS A 29 -5.20 -9.09 -9.08
C LYS A 29 -5.97 -9.01 -7.76
N GLU A 30 -5.93 -10.07 -6.95
CA GLU A 30 -6.56 -10.08 -5.63
C GLU A 30 -5.90 -9.09 -4.67
N VAL A 31 -4.56 -9.03 -4.69
CA VAL A 31 -3.82 -8.09 -3.86
C VAL A 31 -4.07 -6.65 -4.30
N THR A 32 -4.10 -6.34 -5.60
CA THR A 32 -4.39 -4.98 -6.09
C THR A 32 -5.81 -4.53 -5.71
N ASN A 33 -6.80 -5.42 -5.79
CA ASN A 33 -8.15 -5.11 -5.30
C ASN A 33 -8.16 -4.81 -3.79
N SER A 34 -7.40 -5.58 -3.02
CA SER A 34 -7.28 -5.37 -1.57
C SER A 34 -6.56 -4.05 -1.25
N LEU A 35 -5.54 -3.69 -2.04
CA LEU A 35 -4.84 -2.41 -1.94
C LEU A 35 -5.77 -1.23 -2.22
N GLN A 36 -6.63 -1.32 -3.23
CA GLN A 36 -7.61 -0.28 -3.54
C GLN A 36 -8.53 -0.02 -2.35
N VAL A 37 -9.11 -1.08 -1.77
CA VAL A 37 -9.98 -0.96 -0.59
C VAL A 37 -9.24 -0.33 0.60
N LEU A 38 -7.98 -0.72 0.84
CA LEU A 38 -7.17 -0.14 1.91
C LEU A 38 -6.84 1.34 1.66
N MET A 39 -6.58 1.71 0.40
CA MET A 39 -6.31 3.10 0.02
C MET A 39 -7.54 3.98 0.18
N ASP A 40 -8.72 3.49 -0.20
CA ASP A 40 -9.98 4.24 -0.04
C ASP A 40 -10.33 4.43 1.44
N ARG A 41 -10.23 3.36 2.25
CA ARG A 41 -10.43 3.45 3.71
C ARG A 41 -9.46 4.43 4.37
N LEU A 42 -8.21 4.45 3.91
CA LEU A 42 -7.21 5.36 4.44
C LEU A 42 -7.48 6.82 4.03
N ASP A 43 -8.00 7.06 2.82
CA ASP A 43 -8.43 8.40 2.34
C ASP A 43 -9.57 8.91 3.25
N GLU A 44 -10.62 8.10 3.42
CA GLU A 44 -11.78 8.42 4.26
C GLU A 44 -11.39 8.69 5.71
N ALA A 45 -10.58 7.81 6.31
CA ALA A 45 -10.14 7.99 7.70
C ALA A 45 -9.28 9.25 7.90
N ILE A 46 -8.45 9.61 6.91
CA ILE A 46 -7.68 10.88 6.93
C ILE A 46 -8.62 12.08 6.86
N ASP A 47 -9.63 12.04 5.99
CA ASP A 47 -10.60 13.12 5.82
C ASP A 47 -11.48 13.32 7.06
N GLU A 48 -11.89 12.22 7.71
CA GLU A 48 -12.71 12.24 8.93
C GLU A 48 -11.91 12.48 10.22
N GLY A 49 -10.57 12.36 10.15
CA GLY A 49 -9.70 12.45 11.32
C GLY A 49 -9.79 11.24 12.26
N ASP A 50 -10.18 10.08 11.74
CA ASP A 50 -10.22 8.82 12.50
C ASP A 50 -8.82 8.22 12.62
N PHE A 51 -8.06 8.69 13.61
CA PHE A 51 -6.68 8.25 13.81
C PHE A 51 -6.54 6.75 14.11
N GLU A 52 -7.55 6.11 14.73
CA GLU A 52 -7.49 4.68 15.01
C GLU A 52 -7.54 3.89 13.71
N GLU A 53 -8.49 4.23 12.84
CA GLU A 53 -8.61 3.60 11.52
C GLU A 53 -7.41 3.92 10.61
N ILE A 54 -6.86 5.15 10.66
CA ILE A 54 -5.62 5.50 9.95
C ILE A 54 -4.48 4.57 10.37
N ILE A 55 -4.29 4.32 11.67
CA ILE A 55 -3.22 3.45 12.19
C ILE A 55 -3.42 2.02 11.68
N ILE A 56 -4.63 1.48 11.79
CA ILE A 56 -4.95 0.11 11.38
C ILE A 56 -4.77 -0.07 9.87
N SER A 57 -5.33 0.85 9.08
CA SER A 57 -5.25 0.81 7.61
C SER A 57 -3.80 0.99 7.13
N ALA A 58 -3.05 1.94 7.70
CA ALA A 58 -1.64 2.14 7.35
C ALA A 58 -0.75 0.95 7.75
N HIS A 59 -1.01 0.31 8.89
CA HIS A 59 -0.28 -0.89 9.32
C HIS A 59 -0.50 -2.05 8.35
N THR A 60 -1.76 -2.30 7.99
CA THR A 60 -2.14 -3.34 7.02
C THR A 60 -1.51 -3.06 5.67
N LEU A 61 -1.64 -1.83 5.17
CA LEU A 61 -1.10 -1.40 3.90
C LEU A 61 0.43 -1.57 3.83
N LYS A 62 1.15 -1.19 4.90
CA LYS A 62 2.59 -1.44 5.03
C LYS A 62 2.93 -2.92 4.84
N GLY A 63 2.17 -3.82 5.48
CA GLY A 63 2.34 -5.27 5.34
C GLY A 63 2.11 -5.75 3.91
N CYS A 64 1.00 -5.34 3.30
CA CYS A 64 0.68 -5.67 1.91
C CYS A 64 1.78 -5.22 0.93
N LEU A 65 2.22 -3.97 1.05
CA LEU A 65 3.27 -3.40 0.20
C LEU A 65 4.62 -4.10 0.42
N GLY A 66 4.95 -4.47 1.66
CA GLY A 66 6.14 -5.25 1.98
C GLY A 66 6.11 -6.64 1.33
N ASN A 67 4.96 -7.31 1.35
CA ASN A 67 4.77 -8.63 0.73
C ASN A 67 4.78 -8.58 -0.81
N LEU A 68 4.60 -7.40 -1.40
CA LEU A 68 4.80 -7.15 -2.83
C LEU A 68 6.22 -6.70 -3.19
N GLY A 69 7.14 -6.61 -2.23
CA GLY A 69 8.48 -6.08 -2.48
C GLY A 69 8.53 -4.57 -2.73
N LEU A 70 7.43 -3.85 -2.52
CA LEU A 70 7.32 -2.39 -2.68
C LEU A 70 7.84 -1.68 -1.41
N VAL A 71 9.11 -1.92 -1.08
CA VAL A 71 9.73 -1.53 0.19
C VAL A 71 9.61 -0.03 0.46
N GLU A 72 9.85 0.81 -0.54
CA GLU A 72 9.74 2.27 -0.35
C GLU A 72 8.31 2.71 -0.01
N MET A 73 7.31 2.13 -0.66
CA MET A 73 5.90 2.44 -0.42
C MET A 73 5.46 1.88 0.93
N SER A 74 5.93 0.69 1.31
CA SER A 74 5.75 0.13 2.66
C SER A 74 6.30 1.08 3.74
N MET A 75 7.46 1.70 3.50
CA MET A 75 8.03 2.71 4.41
C MET A 75 7.21 4.01 4.46
N VAL A 76 6.59 4.44 3.35
CA VAL A 76 5.68 5.59 3.37
C VAL A 76 4.42 5.26 4.19
N ALA A 77 3.83 4.08 4.03
CA ALA A 77 2.70 3.63 4.85
C ALA A 77 3.06 3.56 6.34
N LYS A 78 4.27 3.10 6.67
CA LYS A 78 4.81 3.16 8.05
C LYS A 78 4.87 4.59 8.61
N ASN A 79 5.24 5.58 7.79
CA ASN A 79 5.27 6.98 8.24
C ASN A 79 3.86 7.54 8.51
N ILE A 80 2.84 7.07 7.79
CA ILE A 80 1.43 7.40 8.08
C ILE A 80 1.03 6.80 9.42
N GLU A 81 1.30 5.50 9.64
CA GLU A 81 1.03 4.79 10.90
C GLU A 81 1.67 5.52 12.10
N LEU A 82 2.97 5.85 12.01
CA LEU A 82 3.69 6.55 13.08
C LEU A 82 3.21 8.01 13.24
N GLY A 83 2.85 8.67 12.14
CA GLY A 83 2.32 10.02 12.16
C GLY A 83 0.98 10.11 12.89
N ALA A 84 0.11 9.12 12.71
CA ALA A 84 -1.19 9.05 13.37
C ALA A 84 -1.09 8.65 14.85
N GLN A 85 -0.05 7.92 15.24
CA GLN A 85 0.27 7.63 16.66
C GLN A 85 0.89 8.82 17.40
N SER A 86 1.31 9.87 16.69
CA SER A 86 1.95 11.04 17.27
C SER A 86 0.96 11.92 18.03
N THR A 87 1.45 12.64 19.05
CA THR A 87 0.67 13.67 19.75
C THR A 87 0.44 14.94 18.91
N SER A 88 1.16 15.07 17.79
CA SER A 88 0.96 16.13 16.79
C SER A 88 1.02 15.50 15.39
N PRO A 89 -0.10 14.91 14.92
CA PRO A 89 -0.16 14.29 13.60
C PRO A 89 0.04 15.35 12.51
N ALA A 90 1.10 15.18 11.73
CA ALA A 90 1.45 16.08 10.64
C ALA A 90 1.77 15.29 9.38
N HIS A 91 1.50 15.89 8.22
CA HIS A 91 1.85 15.36 6.90
C HIS A 91 1.16 14.05 6.49
N LEU A 92 0.12 13.58 7.20
CA LEU A 92 -0.62 12.36 6.84
C LEU A 92 -1.14 12.41 5.40
N GLY A 93 -1.82 13.49 5.02
CA GLY A 93 -2.28 13.71 3.65
C GLY A 93 -1.15 13.79 2.62
N CYS A 94 0.02 14.34 2.98
CA CYS A 94 1.16 14.41 2.08
C CYS A 94 1.74 13.01 1.78
N TYR A 95 1.85 12.17 2.81
CA TYR A 95 2.29 10.79 2.65
C TYR A 95 1.26 9.96 1.88
N PHE A 96 -0.03 10.16 2.15
CA PHE A 96 -1.11 9.50 1.41
C PHE A 96 -1.10 9.87 -0.07
N MET A 97 -1.00 11.17 -0.41
CA MET A 97 -0.89 11.61 -1.80
C MET A 97 0.32 11.00 -2.53
N ARG A 98 1.44 10.84 -1.82
CA ARG A 98 2.60 10.12 -2.37
C ARG A 98 2.24 8.67 -2.69
N LEU A 99 1.63 7.93 -1.75
CA LEU A 99 1.20 6.54 -2.01
C LEU A 99 0.23 6.46 -3.19
N LYS A 100 -0.78 7.33 -3.24
CA LYS A 100 -1.77 7.37 -4.32
C LYS A 100 -1.12 7.57 -5.68
N ARG A 101 -0.11 8.43 -5.77
CA ARG A 101 0.65 8.65 -7.02
C ARG A 101 1.48 7.43 -7.41
N GLU A 102 2.26 6.88 -6.49
CA GLU A 102 3.17 5.75 -6.78
C GLU A 102 2.40 4.45 -7.06
N LEU A 103 1.23 4.27 -6.46
CA LEU A 103 0.40 3.07 -6.65
C LEU A 103 -0.63 3.22 -7.77
N ALA A 104 -0.73 4.38 -8.43
CA ALA A 104 -1.75 4.66 -9.44
C ALA A 104 -1.80 3.69 -10.63
N CYS A 105 -0.73 2.92 -10.86
CA CYS A 105 -0.70 1.92 -11.92
C CYS A 105 -1.05 0.50 -11.46
N LEU A 106 -1.18 0.30 -10.14
CA LEU A 106 -1.66 -0.94 -9.49
C LEU A 106 -3.14 -0.86 -9.09
N LEU A 107 -3.68 0.36 -9.02
CA LEU A 107 -5.04 0.72 -8.63
C LEU A 107 -5.88 0.99 -9.89
#